data_AF-A0A3Q3E8M4-F1
#
_entry.id   AF-A0A3Q3E8M4-F1
#
_cell.length_a   1.000
_cell.length_b   1.000
_cell.length_c   1.000
_cell.angle_alpha   90.00
_cell.angle_beta   90.00
_cell.angle_gamma   90.00
#
_symmetry.space_group_name_H-M   'P 1'
#
loop_
_entity.id
_entity.type
_entity.pdbx_description
1 polymer ?
#
loop_
_entity_poly.entity_id
_entity_poly.type
_entity_poly.pdbx_seq_one_letter_code
_entity_poly.pdbx_strand_id
1 'polypeptide(L)' 'MEGILYKWTNYMTGWQPRWFVLENGVISYYDCEDDVGKGSKGSIKMSVCDIKVSFGGAGSRIKKYKHF' A
#
# COMPACT_ATOMS: atom_id res chain seq x y z
N MET A 1 -11.68 0.95 -6.02
CA MET A 1 -10.82 2.15 -6.18
C MET A 1 -9.39 1.66 -6.29
N GLU A 2 -8.62 2.16 -7.24
CA GLU A 2 -7.28 1.66 -7.52
C GLU A 2 -6.32 2.76 -7.97
N GLY A 3 -5.02 2.51 -7.86
CA GLY A 3 -4.00 3.45 -8.30
C GLY A 3 -2.61 3.18 -7.74
N ILE A 4 -1.63 3.94 -8.24
CA ILE A 4 -0.24 3.85 -7.79
C ILE A 4 -0.05 4.62 -6.48
N LEU A 5 0.50 3.95 -5.47
CA LEU A 5 1.00 4.58 -4.25
C LEU A 5 2.43 4.13 -3.97
N TYR A 6 3.21 4.99 -3.32
CA TYR A 6 4.57 4.64 -2.92
C TYR A 6 4.54 3.88 -1.60
N LYS A 7 5.03 2.64 -1.63
CA LYS A 7 5.14 1.76 -0.46
C LYS A 7 6.58 1.69 0.02
N TRP A 8 6.79 1.82 1.32
CA TRP A 8 8.09 1.48 1.91
C TRP A 8 8.30 -0.04 1.88
N THR A 9 9.33 -0.50 1.18
CA THR A 9 9.63 -1.92 1.00
C THR A 9 10.65 -2.38 2.04
N ASN A 10 11.83 -1.77 2.08
CA ASN A 10 12.89 -2.04 3.04
C ASN A 10 13.92 -0.89 3.07
N TYR A 11 14.92 -0.96 3.95
CA TYR A 11 15.95 0.09 4.07
C TYR A 11 16.85 0.22 2.83
N MET A 12 17.03 -0.84 2.05
CA MET A 12 17.89 -0.82 0.86
C MET A 12 17.21 -0.18 -0.36
N THR A 13 15.93 -0.47 -0.57
CA THR A 13 15.15 -0.06 -1.76
C THR A 13 14.21 1.12 -1.48
N GLY A 14 13.93 1.40 -0.20
CA GLY A 14 13.18 2.56 0.23
C GLY A 14 11.71 2.58 -0.22
N TRP A 15 11.28 3.69 -0.79
CA TRP A 15 9.93 3.90 -1.31
C TRP A 15 9.86 3.40 -2.75
N GLN A 16 8.93 2.51 -3.04
CA GLN A 16 8.74 1.95 -4.38
C GLN A 16 7.27 2.11 -4.80
N PRO A 17 6.98 2.44 -6.07
CA PRO A 17 5.60 2.47 -6.56
C PRO A 17 5.03 1.05 -6.52
N ARG A 18 3.77 0.93 -6.10
CA ARG A 18 2.99 -0.32 -6.15
C ARG A 18 1.57 0.02 -6.57
N TRP A 19 0.93 -0.89 -7.29
CA TRP A 19 -0.49 -0.78 -7.61
C TRP A 19 -1.30 -1.23 -6.40
N PHE A 20 -2.19 -0.36 -5.93
CA PHE A 20 -3.09 -0.65 -4.81
C PHE A 20 -4.51 -0.75 -5.32
N VAL A 21 -5.23 -1.74 -4.82
CA VAL A 21 -6.66 -1.94 -5.07
C VAL A 21 -7.37 -1.97 -3.71
N LEU A 22 -8.33 -1.08 -3.52
CA LEU A 22 -9.26 -1.08 -2.41
C LEU A 22 -10.58 -1.71 -2.88
N GLU A 23 -10.89 -2.87 -2.31
CA GLU A 23 -12.09 -3.64 -2.59
C GLU A 23 -12.62 -4.26 -1.30
N ASN A 24 -13.94 -4.20 -1.07
CA ASN A 24 -14.62 -4.83 0.08
C ASN A 24 -13.99 -4.51 1.46
N GLY A 25 -13.48 -3.27 1.63
CA GLY A 25 -12.83 -2.84 2.86
C GLY A 25 -11.44 -3.46 3.10
N VAL A 26 -10.85 -4.07 2.07
CA VAL A 26 -9.49 -4.62 2.08
C VAL A 26 -8.66 -3.85 1.05
N ILE A 27 -7.51 -3.35 1.48
CA ILE A 27 -6.49 -2.81 0.58
C ILE A 27 -5.52 -3.94 0.26
N SER A 28 -5.43 -4.29 -1.02
CA SER A 28 -4.45 -5.22 -1.58
C SER A 28 -3.43 -4.47 -2.42
N TYR A 29 -2.19 -4.98 -2.50
CA TYR A 29 -1.15 -4.38 -3.36
C TYR A 29 -0.44 -5.41 -4.25
N TYR A 30 0.02 -4.91 -5.39
CA TYR A 30 0.62 -5.65 -6.49
C TYR A 30 1.86 -4.92 -7.01
N ASP A 31 2.71 -5.62 -7.77
CA ASP A 31 3.92 -5.01 -8.34
C ASP A 31 3.55 -4.02 -9.46
N CYS A 32 2.58 -4.40 -10.30
CA CYS A 32 1.94 -3.56 -11.31
C CYS A 32 0.44 -3.89 -11.44
N GLU A 33 -0.28 -3.11 -12.26
CA GLU A 33 -1.71 -3.30 -12.54
C GLU A 33 -2.00 -4.67 -13.19
N ASP A 34 -1.14 -5.13 -14.11
CA ASP A 34 -1.29 -6.43 -14.78
C ASP A 34 -1.21 -7.65 -13.84
N ASP A 35 -0.69 -7.46 -12.63
CA ASP A 35 -0.53 -8.53 -11.64
C ASP A 35 -1.75 -8.71 -10.75
N VAL A 36 -2.79 -7.88 -10.88
CA VAL A 36 -4.01 -7.97 -10.06
C VAL A 36 -4.67 -9.36 -10.16
N GLY A 37 -4.60 -9.99 -11.33
CA GLY A 37 -5.11 -11.35 -11.57
C GLY A 37 -4.14 -12.49 -11.23
N LYS A 38 -2.86 -12.20 -10.95
CA LYS A 38 -1.83 -13.22 -10.69
C LYS A 38 -1.63 -13.53 -9.21
N GLY A 39 -2.13 -12.66 -8.33
CA GLY A 39 -2.11 -12.84 -6.87
C GLY A 39 -1.52 -11.64 -6.14
N SER A 40 -2.18 -11.25 -5.04
CA SER A 40 -1.75 -10.10 -4.23
C SER A 40 -0.45 -10.38 -3.49
N LYS A 41 0.46 -9.39 -3.44
CA LYS A 41 1.69 -9.47 -2.61
C LYS A 41 1.41 -9.27 -1.13
N GLY A 42 0.24 -8.74 -0.80
CA GLY A 42 -0.25 -8.60 0.56
C GLY A 42 -1.54 -7.79 0.59
N SER A 43 -2.30 -8.00 1.66
CA SER A 43 -3.57 -7.32 1.89
C SER A 43 -3.71 -6.88 3.35
N ILE A 44 -4.45 -5.80 3.56
CA ILE A 44 -4.72 -5.21 4.87
C ILE A 44 -6.20 -4.88 4.92
N LYS A 45 -6.91 -5.43 5.90
CA LYS A 45 -8.29 -5.07 6.15
C LYS A 45 -8.33 -3.69 6.81
N MET A 46 -9.06 -2.76 6.20
CA MET A 46 -9.11 -1.36 6.64
C MET A 46 -9.75 -1.19 8.02
N SER A 47 -10.63 -2.13 8.40
CA SER A 47 -11.30 -2.12 9.71
C SER A 47 -10.37 -2.36 10.90
N VAL A 48 -9.14 -2.83 10.66
CA VAL A 48 -8.17 -3.15 11.73
C VAL A 48 -6.89 -2.32 11.61
N CYS A 49 -6.91 -1.25 10.82
CA CYS A 49 -5.77 -0.36 10.68
C CYS A 49 -6.12 1.10 10.97
N ASP A 50 -5.19 1.79 11.63
CA ASP A 50 -5.26 3.25 11.77
C ASP A 50 -4.54 3.93 10.61
N ILE A 51 -5.23 4.89 9.98
CA ILE A 51 -4.67 5.72 8.92
C ILE A 51 -4.15 7.00 9.53
N LYS A 52 -2.83 7.20 9.49
CA LYS A 52 -2.21 8.47 9.86
C LYS A 52 -1.86 9.25 8.60
N VAL A 53 -2.59 10.35 8.37
CA VAL A 53 -2.29 11.29 7.28
C VAL A 53 -1.25 12.29 7.78
N SER A 54 -0.15 12.44 7.03
CA SER A 54 0.85 13.47 7.30
C SER A 54 0.95 14.39 6.10
N PHE A 55 0.78 15.69 6.34
CA PHE A 55 0.85 16.71 5.32
C PHE A 55 2.30 17.21 5.22
N GLY A 56 3.14 16.45 4.52
CA GLY A 56 4.48 16.85 4.12
C GLY A 56 4.63 16.58 2.62
N GLY A 57 5.03 17.60 1.84
CA GLY A 57 4.88 17.74 0.38
C GLY A 57 5.51 16.70 -0.56
N ALA A 58 5.50 15.42 -0.21
CA ALA A 58 6.00 14.33 -1.02
C ALA A 58 4.94 13.22 -1.11
N GLY A 59 4.00 13.37 -2.05
CA GLY A 59 3.11 12.33 -2.60
C GLY A 59 2.31 11.46 -1.62
N SER A 60 1.32 10.73 -2.15
CA SER A 60 0.60 9.72 -1.37
C SER A 60 1.50 8.51 -1.10
N ARG A 61 1.86 8.30 0.17
CA ARG A 61 2.81 7.26 0.64
C ARG A 61 2.21 6.37 1.72
N ILE A 62 2.54 5.08 1.70
CA ILE A 62 2.08 4.08 2.68
C ILE A 62 3.26 3.33 3.29
N LYS A 63 3.34 3.32 4.63
CA LYS A 63 4.26 2.47 5.41
C LYS A 63 3.48 1.72 6.48
N LYS A 64 3.62 0.39 6.50
CA LYS A 64 3.04 -0.44 7.56
C LYS A 64 3.88 -0.30 8.82
N TYR A 65 3.25 0.10 9.92
CA TYR A 65 3.86 0.11 11.25
C TYR A 65 3.30 -1.07 12.04
N LYS A 66 4.18 -1.95 12.52
CA LYS A 66 3.79 -2.99 13.47
C LYS A 66 3.84 -2.35 14.85
N HIS A 67 2.70 -2.25 15.53
CA HIS A 67 2.72 -1.98 16.98
C HIS A 67 3.14 -3.30 17.63
N PHE A 68 4.21 -3.26 18.42
CA PHE A 68 4.63 -4.36 19.28
C PHE A 68 3.89 -4.25 20.61
#